data_AF-A0A953X2Z5-F1
#
_entry.id   AF-A0A953X2Z5-F1
#
_cell.length_a   1.000
_cell.length_b   1.000
_cell.length_c   1.000
_cell.angle_alpha   90.00
_cell.angle_beta   90.00
_cell.angle_gamma   90.00
#
_symmetry.space_group_name_H-M   'P 1'
#
loop_
_entity.id
_entity.type
_entity.pdbx_description
1 polymer ?
#
loop_
_entity_poly.entity_id
_entity_poly.type
_entity_poly.pdbx_seq_one_letter_code
_entity_poly.pdbx_strand_id
1 'polypeptide(L)'
;MTAPYRDERFNWRAAENVVVVLFLILFSEGLFQRLISPVASADGSPLLRQLWLPAYGFAIAMSAFHWRALLQICLRAPFLILLVLLTLASAAWSIDPGITLRRSVALICTTWFGLYLAARYTWPDLLRLFGWAWLIVAAANLIAALAAPGIAVDHATHAGAWMGLYPEKNALGGVMARASFLFGILLLADERHRKAWALGLALCVLLVLMSTSKTALLATILGAVAIGAGILVKRSAVLAIGTVWAGVMAVVAI
;
A
#
# COMPACT_ATOMS: atom_id res chain seq x y z
N MET A 1 4.18 21.07 21.22
CA MET A 1 5.25 20.67 20.29
C MET A 1 6.44 20.20 21.10
N THR A 2 6.50 18.91 21.41
CA THR A 2 7.66 18.29 22.05
C THR A 2 8.41 17.53 20.97
N ALA A 3 9.69 17.85 20.79
CA ALA A 3 10.53 17.18 19.81
C ALA A 3 10.57 15.67 20.09
N PRO A 4 10.43 14.80 19.07
CA PRO A 4 10.59 13.37 19.29
C PRO A 4 12.05 13.11 19.71
N TYR A 5 12.21 12.52 20.89
CA TYR A 5 13.47 12.11 21.48
C TYR A 5 14.32 11.33 20.45
N ARG A 6 15.36 11.98 19.93
CA ARG A 6 16.35 11.43 19.00
C ARG A 6 17.38 10.67 19.83
N ASP A 7 17.06 9.43 20.19
CA ASP A 7 18.07 8.53 20.77
C ASP A 7 18.97 8.02 19.63
N GLU A 8 20.20 8.52 19.58
CA GLU A 8 21.26 8.15 18.63
C GLU A 8 21.99 6.87 19.08
N ARG A 9 21.23 5.80 19.41
CA ARG A 9 21.81 4.48 19.68
C ARG A 9 21.72 3.59 18.42
N PHE A 10 22.90 3.29 17.91
CA PHE A 10 23.29 2.43 16.80
C PHE A 10 22.38 1.20 16.51
N ASN A 11 22.11 0.94 15.22
CA ASN A 11 21.43 -0.21 14.56
C ASN A 11 19.96 -0.59 14.83
N TRP A 12 19.33 -0.24 15.96
CA TRP A 12 17.95 -0.73 16.20
C TRP A 12 16.91 -0.14 15.23
N ARG A 13 17.02 1.15 14.90
CA ARG A 13 16.10 1.83 13.97
C ARG A 13 16.20 1.31 12.55
N ALA A 14 17.40 0.95 12.09
CA ALA A 14 17.59 0.38 10.76
C ALA A 14 16.96 -1.01 10.67
N ALA A 15 17.14 -1.84 11.70
CA ALA A 15 16.50 -3.15 11.79
C ALA A 15 14.97 -3.04 11.83
N GLU A 16 14.44 -2.12 12.65
CA GLU A 16 12.99 -1.83 12.72
C GLU A 16 12.43 -1.46 11.34
N ASN A 17 13.12 -0.59 10.59
CA ASN A 17 12.70 -0.19 9.25
C ASN A 17 12.71 -1.35 8.25
N VAL A 18 13.72 -2.23 8.30
CA VAL A 18 13.76 -3.43 7.44
C VAL A 18 12.59 -4.34 7.75
N VAL A 19 12.31 -4.60 9.04
CA VAL A 19 11.18 -5.42 9.47
C VAL A 19 9.85 -4.81 9.01
N VAL A 20 9.68 -3.50 9.17
CA VAL A 20 8.48 -2.79 8.68
C VAL A 20 8.33 -2.92 7.16
N VAL A 21 9.39 -2.74 6.38
CA VAL A 21 9.35 -2.92 4.92
C VAL A 21 8.97 -4.35 4.55
N LEU A 22 9.51 -5.35 5.24
CA LEU A 22 9.12 -6.76 5.02
C LEU A 22 7.64 -7.00 5.31
N PHE A 23 7.09 -6.42 6.38
CA PHE A 23 5.66 -6.53 6.68
C PHE A 23 4.78 -5.76 5.69
N LEU A 24 5.22 -4.59 5.20
CA LEU A 24 4.50 -3.89 4.13
C LEU A 24 4.46 -4.72 2.84
N ILE A 25 5.56 -5.42 2.50
CA ILE A 25 5.60 -6.35 1.38
C ILE A 25 4.66 -7.54 1.63
N LEU A 26 4.64 -8.07 2.86
CA LEU A 26 3.72 -9.14 3.25
C LEU A 26 2.25 -8.74 3.11
N PHE A 27 1.87 -7.54 3.55
CA PHE A 27 0.52 -6.99 3.40
C PHE A 27 0.17 -6.54 1.98
N SER A 28 1.11 -6.60 1.03
CA SER A 28 0.82 -6.30 -0.39
C SER A 28 0.03 -7.41 -1.10
N GLU A 29 -0.17 -8.55 -0.43
CA GLU A 29 -0.93 -9.75 -0.86
C GLU A 29 -0.44 -10.47 -2.13
N GLY A 30 0.39 -9.84 -2.98
CA GLY A 30 0.85 -10.47 -4.22
C GLY A 30 1.95 -11.51 -3.98
N LEU A 31 3.13 -11.02 -3.60
CA LEU A 31 4.40 -11.78 -3.58
C LEU A 31 4.29 -13.16 -2.93
N PHE A 32 3.92 -13.21 -1.66
CA PHE A 32 3.91 -14.47 -0.90
C PHE A 32 2.76 -15.39 -1.29
N GLN A 33 1.60 -14.83 -1.66
CA GLN A 33 0.43 -15.64 -1.96
C GLN A 33 0.66 -16.53 -3.17
N ARG A 34 1.19 -15.97 -4.26
CA ARG A 34 1.40 -16.70 -5.51
C ARG A 34 2.57 -17.69 -5.44
N LEU A 35 3.63 -17.35 -4.68
CA LEU A 35 4.80 -18.21 -4.50
C LEU A 35 4.49 -19.43 -3.63
N ILE A 36 3.63 -19.28 -2.62
CA ILE A 36 3.32 -20.33 -1.65
C ILE A 36 2.10 -21.15 -2.07
N SER A 37 1.09 -20.51 -2.68
CA SER A 37 -0.16 -21.16 -3.09
C SER A 37 -0.50 -20.77 -4.53
N PRO A 38 0.03 -21.49 -5.54
CA PRO A 38 -0.26 -21.23 -6.95
C PRO A 38 -1.76 -21.36 -7.27
N VAL A 39 -2.49 -22.19 -6.52
CA VAL A 39 -3.95 -22.31 -6.61
C VAL A 39 -4.59 -21.35 -5.61
N ALA A 40 -5.44 -20.45 -6.12
CA ALA A 40 -6.21 -19.52 -5.31
C ALA A 40 -7.29 -20.29 -4.52
N SER A 41 -7.14 -20.38 -3.20
CA SER A 41 -8.17 -20.89 -2.31
C SER A 41 -8.91 -19.72 -1.65
N ALA A 42 -10.24 -19.77 -1.60
CA ALA A 42 -11.07 -18.72 -0.98
C ALA A 42 -10.77 -18.53 0.52
N ASP A 43 -10.24 -19.57 1.15
CA ASP A 43 -9.81 -19.56 2.55
C ASP A 43 -8.38 -19.06 2.77
N GLY A 44 -7.55 -18.96 1.71
CA GLY A 44 -6.12 -18.69 1.83
C GLY A 44 -5.34 -19.87 2.44
N SER A 45 -4.03 -19.94 2.18
CA SER A 45 -3.23 -21.05 2.70
C SER A 45 -3.00 -20.91 4.22
N PRO A 46 -3.07 -22.00 5.01
CA PRO A 46 -2.77 -21.96 6.44
C PRO A 46 -1.38 -21.40 6.74
N LEU A 47 -0.42 -21.64 5.83
CA LEU A 47 0.95 -21.14 5.95
C LEU A 47 1.02 -19.61 5.80
N LEU A 48 0.27 -19.01 4.86
CA LEU A 48 0.20 -17.54 4.73
C LEU A 48 -0.36 -16.89 6.00
N ARG A 49 -1.34 -17.53 6.64
CA ARG A 49 -1.90 -17.04 7.91
C ARG A 49 -0.86 -17.03 9.02
N GLN A 50 0.01 -18.03 9.07
CA GLN A 50 1.09 -18.09 10.06
C GLN A 50 2.15 -17.00 9.81
N LEU A 51 2.40 -16.63 8.55
CA LEU A 51 3.34 -15.55 8.21
C LEU A 51 2.88 -14.18 8.72
N TRP A 52 1.58 -13.97 8.93
CA TRP A 52 1.03 -12.71 9.44
C TRP A 52 1.14 -12.57 10.96
N LEU A 53 1.20 -13.68 11.71
CA LEU A 53 1.28 -13.66 13.17
C LEU A 53 2.51 -12.90 13.71
N PRO A 54 3.73 -13.07 13.15
CA PRO A 54 4.89 -12.26 13.53
C PRO A 54 4.66 -10.76 13.32
N ALA A 55 4.00 -10.37 12.23
CA ALA A 55 3.70 -8.96 11.96
C ALA A 55 2.76 -8.38 13.01
N TYR A 56 1.75 -9.15 13.42
CA TYR A 56 0.81 -8.76 14.47
C TYR A 56 1.46 -8.69 15.85
N GLY A 57 2.25 -9.70 16.21
CA GLY A 57 3.01 -9.73 17.46
C GLY A 57 3.98 -8.55 17.54
N PHE A 58 4.69 -8.24 16.46
CA PHE A 58 5.57 -7.08 16.35
C PHE A 58 4.80 -5.77 16.52
N ALA A 59 3.67 -5.59 15.81
CA ALA A 59 2.85 -4.39 15.92
C ALA A 59 2.41 -4.14 17.36
N ILE A 60 1.94 -5.18 18.07
CA ILE A 60 1.48 -5.10 19.46
C ILE A 60 2.65 -4.82 20.41
N ALA A 61 3.77 -5.53 20.26
CA ALA A 61 4.95 -5.36 21.11
C ALA A 61 5.53 -3.95 20.95
N MET A 62 5.69 -3.46 19.71
CA MET A 62 6.22 -2.12 19.45
C MET A 62 5.25 -1.02 19.86
N SER A 63 3.94 -1.29 19.78
CA SER A 63 2.89 -0.41 20.30
C SER A 63 2.95 -0.21 21.80
N ALA A 64 3.34 -1.23 22.57
CA ALA A 64 3.45 -1.11 24.03
C ALA A 64 4.45 0.00 24.44
N PHE A 65 5.55 0.17 23.68
CA PHE A 65 6.51 1.26 23.90
C PHE A 65 5.98 2.64 23.50
N HIS A 66 4.90 2.72 22.70
CA HIS A 66 4.32 3.95 22.17
C HIS A 66 2.84 4.16 22.60
N TRP A 67 2.41 3.51 23.68
CA TRP A 67 1.00 3.41 24.06
C TRP A 67 0.30 4.77 24.23
N ARG A 68 0.98 5.78 24.79
CA ARG A 68 0.41 7.13 24.97
C ARG A 68 0.12 7.81 23.64
N ALA A 69 1.05 7.73 22.70
CA ALA A 69 0.88 8.29 21.35
C ALA A 69 -0.24 7.56 20.60
N LEU A 70 -0.29 6.23 20.71
CA LEU A 70 -1.34 5.42 20.13
C LEU A 70 -2.73 5.76 20.67
N LEU A 71 -2.88 5.89 22.00
CA LEU A 71 -4.15 6.29 22.59
C LEU A 71 -4.61 7.66 22.07
N GLN A 72 -3.69 8.63 21.94
CA GLN A 72 -4.02 9.94 21.38
C GLN A 72 -4.49 9.84 19.91
N ILE A 73 -3.88 8.98 19.10
CA ILE A 73 -4.30 8.76 17.71
C ILE A 73 -5.68 8.09 17.67
N CYS A 74 -5.91 7.04 18.48
CA CYS A 74 -7.19 6.36 18.56
C CYS A 74 -8.33 7.32 18.96
N LEU A 75 -8.08 8.19 19.94
CA LEU A 75 -9.06 9.20 20.38
C LEU A 75 -9.34 10.27 19.32
N ARG A 76 -8.38 10.55 18.43
CA ARG A 76 -8.55 11.49 17.31
C ARG A 76 -9.18 10.85 16.07
N ALA A 77 -9.27 9.53 16.02
CA ALA A 77 -9.84 8.78 14.90
C ALA A 77 -11.04 7.91 15.34
N PRO A 78 -12.06 8.47 16.03
CA PRO A 78 -13.13 7.68 16.61
C PRO A 78 -13.91 6.90 15.56
N PHE A 79 -14.13 7.48 14.37
CA PHE A 79 -14.83 6.79 13.27
C PHE A 79 -14.08 5.57 12.76
N LEU A 80 -12.74 5.62 12.68
CA LEU A 80 -11.93 4.46 12.29
C LEU A 80 -12.08 3.34 13.32
N ILE A 81 -11.99 3.68 14.62
CA ILE A 81 -12.14 2.70 15.70
C ILE A 81 -13.55 2.11 15.70
N LEU A 82 -14.59 2.93 15.53
CA LEU A 82 -15.98 2.46 15.44
C LEU A 82 -16.20 1.52 14.25
N LEU A 83 -15.62 1.81 13.08
CA LEU A 83 -15.71 0.92 11.91
C LEU A 83 -15.03 -0.42 12.17
N VAL A 84 -13.85 -0.42 12.80
CA VAL A 84 -13.15 -1.65 13.18
C VAL A 84 -13.97 -2.46 14.19
N LEU A 85 -14.53 -1.82 15.22
CA LEU A 85 -15.40 -2.48 16.20
C LEU A 85 -16.70 -2.99 15.57
N LEU A 86 -17.25 -2.29 14.58
CA LEU A 86 -18.41 -2.75 13.83
C LEU A 86 -18.12 -4.05 13.08
N THR A 87 -16.91 -4.21 12.51
CA THR A 87 -16.53 -5.47 11.87
C THR A 87 -16.51 -6.63 12.87
N LEU A 88 -16.10 -6.39 14.11
CA LEU A 88 -16.15 -7.40 15.18
C LEU A 88 -17.59 -7.72 15.57
N ALA A 89 -18.42 -6.69 15.78
CA ALA A 89 -19.84 -6.83 16.09
C ALA A 89 -20.59 -7.59 14.99
N SER A 90 -20.18 -7.44 13.73
CA SER A 90 -20.81 -8.10 12.58
C SER A 90 -20.75 -9.62 12.60
N ALA A 91 -19.86 -10.21 13.41
CA ALA A 91 -19.85 -11.65 13.65
C ALA A 91 -21.15 -12.14 14.31
N ALA A 92 -21.87 -11.29 15.07
CA ALA A 92 -23.10 -11.65 15.76
C ALA A 92 -24.30 -11.87 14.82
N TRP A 93 -24.29 -11.26 13.63
CA TRP A 93 -25.35 -11.40 12.63
C TRP A 93 -24.86 -11.98 11.30
N SER A 94 -23.68 -12.60 11.29
CA SER A 94 -23.11 -13.21 10.09
C SER A 94 -23.61 -14.64 9.88
N ILE A 95 -23.70 -15.04 8.61
CA ILE A 95 -24.03 -16.40 8.18
C ILE A 95 -22.93 -17.38 8.62
N ASP A 96 -21.66 -16.95 8.57
CA ASP A 96 -20.52 -17.70 9.10
C ASP A 96 -19.76 -16.84 10.13
N PRO A 97 -20.14 -16.94 11.42
CA PRO A 97 -19.50 -16.17 12.49
C PRO A 97 -18.01 -16.50 12.64
N GLY A 98 -17.58 -17.73 12.36
CA GLY A 98 -16.20 -18.17 12.52
C GLY A 98 -15.25 -17.51 11.52
N ILE A 99 -15.62 -17.51 10.24
CA ILE A 99 -14.85 -16.80 9.19
C ILE A 99 -14.89 -15.29 9.43
N THR A 100 -16.04 -14.76 9.83
CA THR A 100 -16.22 -13.33 10.10
C THR A 100 -15.31 -12.87 11.23
N LEU A 101 -15.35 -13.54 12.38
CA LEU A 101 -14.48 -13.23 13.52
C LEU A 101 -12.99 -13.28 13.14
N ARG A 102 -12.58 -14.30 12.39
CA ARG A 102 -11.19 -14.45 11.91
C ARG A 102 -10.76 -13.26 11.04
N ARG A 103 -11.61 -12.83 10.09
CA ARG A 103 -11.34 -11.67 9.23
C ARG A 103 -11.34 -10.36 10.01
N SER A 104 -12.24 -10.21 10.97
CA SER A 104 -12.29 -9.02 11.84
C SER A 104 -11.04 -8.91 12.71
N VAL A 105 -10.53 -10.02 13.25
CA VAL A 105 -9.25 -10.03 13.99
C VAL A 105 -8.08 -9.62 13.08
N ALA A 106 -7.99 -10.17 11.86
CA ALA A 106 -6.97 -9.77 10.90
C ALA A 106 -7.05 -8.26 10.55
N LEU A 107 -8.27 -7.73 10.39
CA LEU A 107 -8.50 -6.30 10.16
C LEU A 107 -8.08 -5.44 11.36
N ILE A 108 -8.41 -5.87 12.58
CA ILE A 108 -8.00 -5.19 13.81
C ILE A 108 -6.47 -5.14 13.88
N CYS A 109 -5.78 -6.26 13.67
CA CYS A 109 -4.32 -6.32 13.77
C CYS A 109 -3.61 -5.51 12.68
N THR A 110 -4.10 -5.54 11.45
CA THR A 110 -3.55 -4.72 10.35
C THR A 110 -3.82 -3.23 10.55
N THR A 111 -5.01 -2.86 11.06
CA THR A 111 -5.31 -1.47 11.45
C THR A 111 -4.39 -1.02 12.58
N TRP A 112 -4.17 -1.89 13.58
CA TRP A 112 -3.26 -1.62 14.68
C TRP A 112 -1.82 -1.39 14.22
N PHE A 113 -1.34 -2.18 13.26
CA PHE A 113 -0.05 -1.95 12.60
C PHE A 113 0.01 -0.57 11.93
N GLY A 114 -1.04 -0.18 11.20
CA GLY A 114 -1.13 1.17 10.61
C GLY A 114 -1.09 2.29 11.65
N LEU A 115 -1.79 2.14 12.77
CA LEU A 115 -1.76 3.09 13.89
C LEU A 115 -0.36 3.17 14.53
N TYR A 116 0.33 2.04 14.69
CA TYR A 116 1.71 2.01 15.14
C TYR A 116 2.62 2.78 14.19
N LEU A 117 2.50 2.57 12.87
CA LEU A 117 3.29 3.32 11.89
C LEU A 117 3.06 4.83 12.02
N ALA A 118 1.80 5.26 12.20
CA ALA A 118 1.44 6.66 12.39
C ALA A 118 1.96 7.25 13.71
N ALA A 119 2.05 6.45 14.78
CA ALA A 119 2.62 6.87 16.06
C ALA A 119 4.16 6.96 16.03
N ARG A 120 4.80 6.07 15.25
CA ARG A 120 6.24 5.86 15.27
C ARG A 120 7.01 6.71 14.26
N TYR A 121 6.43 6.94 13.08
CA TYR A 121 7.10 7.55 11.94
C TYR A 121 6.54 8.92 11.61
N THR A 122 7.41 9.81 11.14
CA THR A 122 6.98 11.07 10.54
C THR A 122 6.40 10.81 9.15
N TRP A 123 5.54 11.71 8.67
CA TRP A 123 4.94 11.59 7.33
C TRP A 123 5.98 11.35 6.21
N PRO A 124 7.09 12.11 6.11
CA PRO A 124 8.10 11.84 5.08
C PRO A 124 8.76 10.47 5.22
N ASP A 125 9.07 10.04 6.44
CA ASP A 125 9.73 8.75 6.67
C ASP A 125 8.79 7.59 6.35
N LEU A 126 7.50 7.71 6.69
CA LEU A 126 6.47 6.74 6.36
C LEU A 126 6.33 6.59 4.83
N LEU A 127 6.26 7.70 4.10
CA LEU A 127 6.20 7.67 2.63
C LEU A 127 7.43 7.00 2.03
N ARG A 128 8.64 7.24 2.58
CA ARG A 128 9.87 6.57 2.14
C ARG A 128 9.82 5.05 2.39
N LEU A 129 9.31 4.61 3.54
CA LEU A 129 9.16 3.18 3.85
C LEU A 129 8.21 2.51 2.87
N PHE A 130 7.07 3.13 2.59
CA PHE A 130 6.16 2.66 1.54
C PHE A 130 6.85 2.67 0.17
N GLY A 131 7.61 3.72 -0.17
CA GLY A 131 8.34 3.82 -1.43
C GLY A 131 9.33 2.66 -1.63
N TRP A 132 10.12 2.34 -0.61
CA TRP A 132 11.05 1.21 -0.66
C TRP A 132 10.33 -0.14 -0.77
N ALA A 133 9.25 -0.35 0.01
CA ALA A 133 8.45 -1.57 -0.08
C ALA A 133 7.87 -1.75 -1.50
N TRP A 134 7.24 -0.71 -2.05
CA TRP A 134 6.66 -0.75 -3.39
C TRP A 134 7.70 -0.88 -4.50
N LEU A 135 8.90 -0.34 -4.32
CA LEU A 135 9.98 -0.48 -5.30
C LEU A 135 10.45 -1.94 -5.38
N ILE A 136 10.58 -2.59 -4.23
CA ILE A 136 10.92 -4.02 -4.15
C ILE A 136 9.80 -4.86 -4.78
N VAL A 137 8.53 -4.57 -4.47
CA VAL A 137 7.38 -5.26 -5.07
C VAL A 137 7.39 -5.10 -6.59
N ALA A 138 7.59 -3.90 -7.12
CA ALA A 138 7.63 -3.64 -8.56
C ALA A 138 8.80 -4.40 -9.23
N ALA A 139 10.01 -4.32 -8.65
CA ALA A 139 11.17 -5.04 -9.15
C ALA A 139 10.94 -6.56 -9.14
N ALA A 140 10.38 -7.11 -8.06
CA ALA A 140 10.09 -8.54 -7.96
C ALA A 140 9.05 -8.99 -9.02
N ASN A 141 8.04 -8.18 -9.31
CA ASN A 141 7.06 -8.49 -10.35
C ASN A 141 7.66 -8.43 -11.76
N LEU A 142 8.56 -7.48 -12.03
CA LEU A 142 9.30 -7.44 -13.29
C LEU A 142 10.19 -8.69 -13.43
N ILE A 143 10.95 -9.04 -12.40
CA ILE A 143 11.80 -10.23 -12.40
C ILE A 143 10.95 -11.49 -12.60
N ALA A 144 9.81 -11.63 -11.91
CA ALA A 144 8.92 -12.76 -12.07
C ALA A 144 8.39 -12.89 -13.50
N ALA A 145 7.98 -11.79 -14.13
CA ALA A 145 7.50 -11.79 -15.51
C ALA A 145 8.57 -12.20 -16.53
N LEU A 146 9.83 -11.82 -16.31
CA LEU A 146 10.94 -12.14 -17.21
C LEU A 146 11.52 -13.54 -16.97
N ALA A 147 11.71 -13.93 -15.71
CA ALA A 147 12.35 -15.19 -15.34
C ALA A 147 11.39 -16.38 -15.29
N ALA A 148 10.10 -16.14 -15.03
CA ALA A 148 9.08 -17.18 -14.89
C ALA A 148 7.75 -16.78 -15.57
N PRO A 149 7.74 -16.56 -16.91
CA PRO A 149 6.55 -16.11 -17.64
C PRO A 149 5.38 -17.11 -17.55
N GLY A 150 5.63 -18.39 -17.27
CA GLY A 150 4.58 -19.39 -17.08
C GLY A 150 3.67 -19.12 -15.87
N ILE A 151 4.16 -18.41 -14.85
CA ILE A 151 3.41 -18.09 -13.62
C ILE A 151 2.92 -16.64 -13.63
N ALA A 152 3.72 -15.74 -14.21
CA ALA A 152 3.54 -14.29 -14.13
C ALA A 152 2.87 -13.65 -15.35
N VAL A 153 2.64 -14.42 -16.42
CA VAL A 153 1.89 -13.98 -17.60
C VAL A 153 0.65 -14.86 -17.74
N ASP A 154 -0.50 -14.24 -18.03
CA ASP A 154 -1.75 -14.96 -18.27
C ASP A 154 -1.69 -15.61 -19.67
N HIS A 155 -1.95 -16.93 -19.70
CA HIS A 155 -1.98 -17.75 -20.91
C HIS A 155 -3.39 -18.25 -21.25
N ALA A 156 -4.38 -17.98 -20.40
CA ALA A 156 -5.73 -18.50 -20.55
C ALA A 156 -6.71 -17.40 -20.98
N THR A 157 -7.06 -16.50 -20.07
CA THR A 157 -8.17 -15.56 -20.27
C THR A 157 -7.72 -14.33 -21.04
N HIS A 158 -6.50 -13.84 -20.76
CA HIS A 158 -5.92 -12.68 -21.41
C HIS A 158 -4.50 -12.99 -21.87
N ALA A 159 -4.39 -13.82 -22.92
CA ALA A 159 -3.11 -14.26 -23.46
C ALA A 159 -2.11 -13.09 -23.64
N GLY A 160 -0.96 -13.19 -22.95
CA GLY A 160 0.13 -12.21 -23.03
C GLY A 160 0.02 -11.05 -22.04
N ALA A 161 -1.07 -10.92 -21.28
CA ALA A 161 -1.19 -9.89 -20.25
C ALA A 161 -0.36 -10.26 -19.02
N TRP A 162 0.44 -9.32 -18.52
CA TRP A 162 1.22 -9.55 -17.31
C TRP A 162 0.33 -9.48 -16.08
N MET A 163 0.41 -10.52 -15.25
CA MET A 163 -0.25 -10.58 -13.94
C MET A 163 0.75 -10.57 -12.78
N GLY A 164 2.05 -10.76 -13.08
CA GLY A 164 3.10 -10.76 -12.08
C GLY A 164 2.85 -11.83 -11.01
N LEU A 165 3.13 -11.48 -9.77
CA LEU A 165 2.85 -12.33 -8.61
C LEU A 165 1.45 -12.06 -8.03
N TYR A 166 0.53 -11.48 -8.81
CA TYR A 166 -0.86 -11.25 -8.40
C TYR A 166 -1.80 -12.27 -9.03
N PRO A 167 -3.03 -12.45 -8.49
CA PRO A 167 -4.00 -13.43 -9.02
C PRO A 167 -4.49 -13.12 -10.44
N GLU A 168 -4.51 -11.85 -10.84
CA GLU A 168 -4.99 -11.40 -12.13
C GLU A 168 -4.29 -10.12 -12.61
N LYS A 169 -4.37 -9.84 -13.91
CA LYS A 169 -3.79 -8.64 -14.53
C LYS A 169 -4.29 -7.32 -13.93
N ASN A 170 -5.57 -7.27 -13.53
CA ASN A 170 -6.18 -6.07 -12.96
C ASN A 170 -5.70 -5.81 -11.54
N ALA A 171 -5.41 -6.85 -10.77
CA ALA A 171 -4.82 -6.73 -9.45
C ALA A 171 -3.40 -6.15 -9.55
N LEU A 172 -2.55 -6.68 -10.43
CA LEU A 172 -1.22 -6.10 -10.69
C LEU A 172 -1.34 -4.64 -11.14
N GLY A 173 -2.15 -4.37 -12.16
CA GLY A 173 -2.34 -3.02 -12.70
C GLY A 173 -2.81 -2.04 -11.63
N GLY A 174 -3.83 -2.39 -10.84
CA GLY A 174 -4.38 -1.51 -9.79
C GLY A 174 -3.40 -1.26 -8.65
N VAL A 175 -2.57 -2.24 -8.30
CA VAL A 175 -1.48 -2.06 -7.33
C VAL A 175 -0.39 -1.12 -7.89
N MET A 176 0.08 -1.35 -9.11
CA MET A 176 1.09 -0.51 -9.74
C MET A 176 0.60 0.91 -10.02
N ALA A 177 -0.69 1.10 -10.31
CA ALA A 177 -1.29 2.43 -10.43
C ALA A 177 -1.20 3.21 -9.11
N ARG A 178 -1.57 2.60 -7.98
CA ARG A 178 -1.45 3.22 -6.64
C ARG A 178 0.02 3.52 -6.28
N ALA A 179 0.93 2.59 -6.58
CA ALA A 179 2.36 2.80 -6.36
C ALA A 179 2.92 3.94 -7.24
N SER A 180 2.46 4.06 -8.49
CA SER A 180 2.86 5.16 -9.39
C SER A 180 2.50 6.53 -8.82
N PHE A 181 1.30 6.68 -8.23
CA PHE A 181 0.90 7.91 -7.54
C PHE A 181 1.81 8.23 -6.35
N LEU A 182 2.13 7.22 -5.51
CA LEU A 182 3.08 7.39 -4.40
C LEU A 182 4.46 7.84 -4.90
N PHE A 183 5.01 7.20 -5.93
CA PHE A 183 6.32 7.58 -6.49
C PHE A 183 6.31 8.97 -7.09
N GLY A 184 5.20 9.39 -7.72
CA GLY A 184 5.01 10.76 -8.19
C GLY A 184 5.08 11.78 -7.05
N ILE A 185 4.47 11.50 -5.90
CA ILE A 185 4.57 12.35 -4.70
C ILE A 185 6.02 12.34 -4.15
N LEU A 186 6.63 11.16 -4.03
CA LEU A 186 7.99 11.01 -3.51
C LEU A 186 9.04 11.72 -4.38
N LEU A 187 8.85 11.77 -5.69
CA LEU A 187 9.69 12.54 -6.62
C LEU A 187 9.70 14.04 -6.34
N LEU A 188 8.60 14.57 -5.80
CA LEU A 188 8.45 15.98 -5.45
C LEU A 188 8.88 16.27 -4.01
N ALA A 189 8.66 15.30 -3.11
CA ALA A 189 8.83 15.49 -1.67
C ALA A 189 10.21 15.05 -1.14
N ASP A 190 10.93 14.16 -1.84
CA ASP A 190 12.18 13.57 -1.35
C ASP A 190 13.31 13.63 -2.39
N GLU A 191 14.00 14.77 -2.45
CA GLU A 191 15.10 15.02 -3.39
C GLU A 191 16.26 14.03 -3.23
N ARG A 192 16.51 13.58 -1.99
CA ARG A 192 17.64 12.70 -1.65
C ARG A 192 17.62 11.37 -2.42
N HIS A 193 16.45 10.76 -2.59
CA HIS A 193 16.31 9.46 -3.26
C HIS A 193 15.57 9.56 -4.59
N ARG A 194 15.51 10.76 -5.18
CA ARG A 194 14.74 11.05 -6.40
C ARG A 194 15.00 10.09 -7.56
N LYS A 195 16.25 9.62 -7.74
CA LYS A 195 16.58 8.62 -8.77
C LYS A 195 15.89 7.28 -8.54
N ALA A 196 15.83 6.81 -7.29
CA ALA A 196 15.12 5.57 -6.93
C ALA A 196 13.61 5.72 -7.14
N TRP A 197 13.05 6.88 -6.82
CA TRP A 197 11.63 7.18 -7.04
C TRP A 197 11.28 7.33 -8.52
N ALA A 198 12.18 7.89 -9.34
CA ALA A 198 12.03 7.94 -10.80
C ALA A 198 12.02 6.53 -11.41
N LEU A 199 12.95 5.68 -10.96
CA LEU A 199 12.97 4.27 -11.36
C LEU A 199 11.70 3.55 -10.95
N GLY A 200 11.24 3.72 -9.69
CA GLY A 200 10.00 3.13 -9.21
C GLY A 200 8.78 3.57 -10.04
N LEU A 201 8.67 4.86 -10.34
CA LEU A 201 7.60 5.37 -11.21
C LEU A 201 7.66 4.74 -12.60
N ALA A 202 8.84 4.69 -13.22
CA ALA A 202 9.01 4.09 -14.55
C ALA A 202 8.65 2.60 -14.56
N LEU A 203 9.06 1.84 -13.53
CA LEU A 203 8.71 0.44 -13.36
C LEU A 203 7.19 0.25 -13.20
N CYS A 204 6.53 1.08 -12.39
CA CYS A 204 5.09 1.01 -12.21
C CYS A 204 4.34 1.29 -13.53
N VAL A 205 4.74 2.33 -14.27
CA VAL A 205 4.13 2.66 -15.57
C VAL A 205 4.33 1.51 -16.56
N LEU A 206 5.54 0.96 -16.65
CA LEU A 206 5.83 -0.20 -17.49
C LEU A 206 4.93 -1.39 -17.13
N LEU A 207 4.84 -1.76 -15.85
CA LEU A 207 4.03 -2.89 -15.41
C LEU A 207 2.53 -2.66 -15.62
N VAL A 208 2.03 -1.43 -15.48
CA VAL A 208 0.64 -1.09 -15.84
C VAL A 208 0.40 -1.31 -17.33
N LEU A 209 1.29 -0.85 -18.20
CA LEU A 209 1.18 -1.04 -19.64
C LEU A 209 1.21 -2.54 -20.01
N MET A 210 2.17 -3.29 -19.45
CA MET A 210 2.30 -4.73 -19.69
C MET A 210 1.13 -5.54 -19.12
N SER A 211 0.46 -5.04 -18.07
CA SER A 211 -0.77 -5.68 -17.56
C SER A 211 -1.95 -5.58 -18.53
N THR A 212 -1.92 -4.67 -19.51
CA THR A 212 -3.04 -4.37 -20.43
C THR A 212 -4.35 -3.96 -19.73
N SER A 213 -4.29 -3.55 -18.46
CA SER A 213 -5.47 -3.15 -17.69
C SER A 213 -5.84 -1.69 -17.98
N LYS A 214 -6.94 -1.50 -18.72
CA LYS A 214 -7.45 -0.16 -19.09
C LYS A 214 -7.84 0.66 -17.86
N THR A 215 -8.41 0.02 -16.84
CA THR A 215 -8.79 0.67 -15.57
C THR A 215 -7.56 1.14 -14.81
N ALA A 216 -6.51 0.32 -14.73
CA ALA A 216 -5.24 0.71 -14.13
C ALA A 216 -4.57 1.86 -14.89
N LEU A 217 -4.56 1.80 -16.23
CA LEU A 217 -4.01 2.88 -17.05
C LEU A 217 -4.73 4.20 -16.80
N LEU A 218 -6.07 4.18 -16.76
CA LEU A 218 -6.87 5.35 -16.43
C LEU A 218 -6.54 5.86 -15.01
N ALA A 219 -6.44 4.97 -14.02
CA ALA A 219 -6.08 5.35 -12.65
C ALA A 219 -4.68 5.98 -12.56
N THR A 220 -3.69 5.47 -13.31
CA THR A 220 -2.35 6.07 -13.40
C THR A 220 -2.39 7.46 -14.02
N ILE A 221 -3.15 7.65 -15.11
CA ILE A 221 -3.31 8.96 -15.75
C ILE A 221 -3.99 9.94 -14.80
N LEU A 222 -5.09 9.55 -14.16
CA LEU A 222 -5.80 10.38 -13.18
C LEU A 222 -4.89 10.75 -12.00
N GLY A 223 -4.09 9.81 -11.51
CA GLY A 223 -3.09 10.06 -10.47
C GLY A 223 -2.04 11.11 -10.90
N ALA A 224 -1.51 10.99 -12.12
CA ALA A 224 -0.56 11.95 -12.66
C ALA A 224 -1.18 13.35 -12.85
N VAL A 225 -2.43 13.41 -13.36
CA VAL A 225 -3.20 14.65 -13.48
C VAL A 225 -3.42 15.29 -12.11
N ALA A 226 -3.80 14.52 -11.09
CA ALA A 226 -3.99 15.02 -9.73
C ALA A 226 -2.69 15.62 -9.14
N ILE A 227 -1.54 14.98 -9.39
CA ILE A 227 -0.23 15.53 -8.98
C ILE A 227 0.08 16.82 -9.74
N GLY A 228 -0.11 16.85 -11.06
CA GLY A 228 0.09 18.03 -11.89
C GLY A 228 -0.80 19.21 -11.45
N ALA A 229 -2.08 18.94 -11.22
CA ALA A 229 -3.05 19.87 -10.66
C ALA A 229 -2.57 20.43 -9.30
N GLY A 230 -2.10 19.57 -8.40
CA GLY A 230 -1.54 19.98 -7.11
C GLY A 230 -0.32 20.90 -7.23
N ILE A 231 0.56 20.65 -8.21
CA ILE A 231 1.71 21.53 -8.50
C ILE A 231 1.23 22.89 -9.02
N LEU A 232 0.26 22.91 -9.94
CA LEU A 232 -0.28 24.14 -10.53
C LEU A 232 -0.98 25.01 -9.49
N VAL A 233 -1.80 24.41 -8.62
CA VAL A 233 -2.48 25.08 -7.51
C VAL A 233 -1.50 25.76 -6.57
N LYS A 234 -0.35 25.12 -6.28
CA LYS A 234 0.69 25.70 -5.42
C LYS A 234 1.49 26.84 -6.08
N ARG A 235 1.44 26.99 -7.40
CA ARG A 235 2.22 28.02 -8.12
C ARG A 235 1.55 29.38 -8.16
N SER A 236 0.23 29.46 -8.31
CA SER A 236 -0.51 30.73 -8.28
C SER A 236 -2.01 30.53 -8.03
N ALA A 237 -2.66 31.54 -7.45
CA ALA A 237 -4.11 31.53 -7.19
C ALA A 237 -4.93 31.43 -8.50
N VAL A 238 -4.47 32.04 -9.60
CA VAL A 238 -5.15 31.99 -10.90
C VAL A 238 -5.13 30.56 -11.47
N LEU A 239 -3.98 29.88 -11.40
CA LEU A 239 -3.87 28.49 -11.80
C LEU A 239 -4.69 27.57 -10.88
N ALA A 240 -4.76 27.88 -9.58
CA ALA A 240 -5.59 27.13 -8.65
C ALA A 240 -7.08 27.20 -9.03
N ILE A 241 -7.60 28.41 -9.27
CA ILE A 241 -8.98 28.64 -9.71
C ILE A 241 -9.24 27.92 -11.03
N GLY A 242 -8.37 28.08 -12.03
CA GLY A 242 -8.51 27.42 -13.33
C GLY A 242 -8.52 25.89 -13.24
N THR A 243 -7.65 25.30 -12.41
CA THR A 243 -7.56 23.85 -12.21
C THR A 243 -8.81 23.29 -11.51
N VAL A 244 -9.32 24.01 -10.50
CA VAL A 244 -10.56 23.62 -9.80
C VAL A 244 -11.76 23.70 -10.73
N TRP A 245 -11.90 24.79 -11.51
CA TRP A 245 -12.99 24.92 -12.48
C TRP A 245 -12.93 23.89 -13.60
N ALA A 246 -11.74 23.57 -14.11
CA ALA A 246 -11.58 22.47 -15.07
C ALA A 246 -12.04 21.13 -14.49
N GLY A 247 -11.73 20.86 -13.21
CA GLY A 247 -12.21 19.68 -12.49
C GLY A 247 -13.73 19.63 -12.36
N VAL A 248 -14.37 20.75 -12.00
CA VAL A 248 -15.84 20.86 -11.91
C VAL A 248 -16.50 20.63 -13.27
N MET A 249 -16.00 21.27 -14.33
CA MET A 249 -16.54 21.12 -15.68
C MET A 249 -16.40 19.68 -16.19
N ALA A 250 -15.29 19.00 -15.86
CA ALA A 250 -15.11 17.59 -16.22
C ALA A 250 -16.11 16.67 -15.52
N VAL A 251 -16.50 16.96 -14.27
CA VAL A 251 -17.53 16.19 -13.54
C VAL A 251 -18.93 16.44 -14.10
N VAL A 252 -19.24 17.69 -14.46
CA VAL A 252 -20.55 18.06 -15.03
C VAL A 252 -20.76 17.51 -16.44
N ALA A 253 -19.68 17.23 -17.17
CA ALA A 253 -19.73 16.71 -18.54
C ALA A 253 -19.93 15.18 -18.63
N ILE A 254 -19.95 14.46 -17.49
CA ILE A 254 -20.19 13.01 -17.39
C ILE A 254 -21.65 12.77 -17.01
#